data_AF-A0A954SWD9-F1
#
_entry.id   AF-A0A954SWD9-F1
#
_cell.length_a   1.000
_cell.length_b   1.000
_cell.length_c   1.000
_cell.angle_alpha   90.00
_cell.angle_beta   90.00
_cell.angle_gamma   90.00
#
_symmetry.space_group_name_H-M   'P 1'
#
loop_
_entity.id
_entity.type
_entity.pdbx_description
1 polymer ?
#
loop_
_entity_poly.entity_id
_entity_poly.type
_entity_poly.pdbx_seq_one_letter_code
_entity_poly.pdbx_strand_id
1 'polypeptide(L)'
;MTPSSDDNTAAAAKHRGGASVDPMVVATMYAVASAILYTLTNIFLRRVAESCDPAWVSAVKALPISLGSMVAIGLRVRRGVPLGLRRSSFVKLLIISVLVQFGGNLPFQWALGQLGLAVVVPVTTAVIVASGALFGLWWLGERVTLRGIAAMVLLVVAVTILSSTARRANVAVHGSGDAESSAWMLAMLGVVAACTAGVAYSATTATLRRALVRGIALPVGLAVISTTGVVGLSAFALLTDGPGMVADITLGQWRDMAAAGVFNALAFASLGVSLHRITVTQSNVLGASQTAMAAIAGVAFFGEPVSAALVAGVALTAVSMVIIERRGAAPASASAPVSASASEPGGE
;
A
#
# COMPACT_ATOMS: atom_id res chain seq x y z
N MET A 1 -13.02 57.95 35.46
CA MET A 1 -12.45 57.83 34.10
C MET A 1 -11.85 56.44 33.99
N THR A 2 -12.65 55.50 33.50
CA THR A 2 -12.29 54.08 33.33
C THR A 2 -12.25 53.79 31.83
N PRO A 3 -11.21 53.11 31.30
CA PRO A 3 -11.13 52.80 29.87
C PRO A 3 -12.19 51.76 29.49
N SER A 4 -12.84 51.97 28.34
CA SER A 4 -13.87 51.11 27.76
C SER A 4 -13.32 49.72 27.39
N SER A 5 -14.10 48.69 27.71
CA SER A 5 -13.86 47.25 27.52
C SER A 5 -13.88 46.78 26.05
N ASP A 6 -14.05 47.68 25.09
CA ASP A 6 -14.50 47.31 23.75
C ASP A 6 -13.38 47.21 22.71
N ASP A 7 -12.15 47.65 23.04
CA ASP A 7 -11.01 47.60 22.12
C ASP A 7 -10.27 46.26 22.09
N ASN A 8 -10.52 45.36 23.05
CA ASN A 8 -9.75 44.12 23.18
C ASN A 8 -10.32 42.92 22.40
N THR A 9 -11.54 43.02 21.88
CA THR A 9 -12.18 41.96 21.07
C THR A 9 -11.88 42.09 19.57
N ALA A 10 -11.61 43.31 19.08
CA ALA A 10 -11.28 43.54 17.67
C ALA A 10 -9.85 43.09 17.29
N ALA A 11 -8.90 43.13 18.23
CA ALA A 11 -7.52 42.69 18.00
C ALA A 11 -7.35 41.15 18.00
N ALA A 12 -8.20 40.42 18.71
CA ALA A 12 -8.14 38.95 18.80
C ALA A 12 -8.73 38.21 17.59
N ALA A 13 -9.55 38.88 16.77
CA ALA A 13 -10.19 38.28 15.61
C ALA A 13 -9.31 38.25 14.34
N LYS A 14 -8.14 38.92 14.35
CA LYS A 14 -7.33 39.13 13.14
C LYS A 14 -6.25 38.06 12.87
N HIS A 15 -6.12 37.03 13.72
CA HIS A 15 -5.06 36.01 13.61
C HIS A 15 -5.49 34.60 13.17
N ARG A 16 -6.71 34.39 12.66
CA ARG A 16 -7.19 33.07 12.18
C ARG A 16 -7.53 33.00 10.68
N GLY A 17 -6.89 33.84 9.87
CA GLY A 17 -7.09 33.90 8.41
C GLY A 17 -6.12 33.07 7.56
N GLY A 18 -5.33 32.16 8.16
CA GLY A 18 -4.54 31.22 7.37
C GLY A 18 -5.46 30.13 6.84
N ALA A 19 -5.75 30.13 5.54
CA ALA A 19 -6.54 29.09 4.89
C ALA A 19 -5.96 27.71 5.23
N SER A 20 -6.60 27.00 6.16
CA SER A 20 -6.19 25.65 6.53
C SER A 20 -6.42 24.76 5.32
N VAL A 21 -5.34 24.21 4.76
CA VAL A 21 -5.42 23.26 3.63
C VAL A 21 -6.41 22.16 3.98
N ASP A 22 -7.34 21.87 3.07
CA ASP A 22 -8.36 20.84 3.25
C ASP A 22 -7.69 19.51 3.68
N PRO A 23 -8.08 18.93 4.84
CA PRO A 23 -7.56 17.66 5.31
C PRO A 23 -7.59 16.54 4.27
N MET A 24 -8.57 16.56 3.35
CA MET A 24 -8.72 15.60 2.26
C MET A 24 -7.61 15.76 1.21
N VAL A 25 -7.28 17.01 0.83
CA VAL A 25 -6.20 17.29 -0.13
C VAL A 25 -4.87 16.76 0.40
N VAL A 26 -4.58 17.00 1.69
CA VAL A 26 -3.37 16.50 2.35
C VAL A 26 -3.32 14.97 2.32
N ALA A 27 -4.44 14.29 2.60
CA ALA A 27 -4.50 12.83 2.58
C ALA A 27 -4.21 12.27 1.17
N THR A 28 -4.81 12.86 0.14
CA THR A 28 -4.57 12.50 -1.26
C THR A 28 -3.11 12.72 -1.64
N MET A 29 -2.49 13.82 -1.24
CA MET A 29 -1.06 14.07 -1.47
C MET A 29 -0.17 12.98 -0.86
N TYR A 30 -0.45 12.57 0.38
CA TYR A 30 0.30 11.48 1.02
C TYR A 30 0.07 10.12 0.34
N ALA A 31 -1.15 9.85 -0.15
CA ALA A 31 -1.42 8.63 -0.91
C ALA A 31 -0.66 8.60 -2.25
N VAL A 32 -0.63 9.72 -2.98
CA VAL A 32 0.12 9.85 -4.24
C VAL A 32 1.63 9.80 -3.99
N ALA A 33 2.12 10.46 -2.95
CA ALA A 33 3.52 10.36 -2.54
C ALA A 33 3.89 8.90 -2.21
N SER A 34 3.04 8.20 -1.46
CA SER A 34 3.21 6.77 -1.21
C SER A 34 3.24 5.97 -2.50
N ALA A 35 2.39 6.31 -3.48
CA ALA A 35 2.34 5.63 -4.78
C ALA A 35 3.72 5.68 -5.46
N ILE A 36 4.27 6.89 -5.63
CA ILE A 36 5.56 7.15 -6.26
C ILE A 36 6.71 6.45 -5.50
N LEU A 37 6.75 6.58 -4.17
CA LEU A 37 7.82 6.01 -3.34
C LEU A 37 7.86 4.49 -3.40
N TYR A 38 6.70 3.84 -3.46
CA TYR A 38 6.62 2.40 -3.69
C TYR A 38 7.03 2.00 -5.10
N THR A 39 6.75 2.80 -6.14
CA THR A 39 7.31 2.54 -7.47
C THR A 39 8.83 2.57 -7.42
N LEU A 40 9.43 3.58 -6.78
CA LEU A 40 10.89 3.65 -6.60
C LEU A 40 11.41 2.44 -5.83
N THR A 41 10.73 2.06 -4.74
CA THR A 41 11.03 0.83 -3.98
C THR A 41 11.09 -0.38 -4.92
N ASN A 42 10.06 -0.59 -5.72
CA ASN A 42 9.95 -1.76 -6.59
C ASN A 42 11.00 -1.76 -7.72
N ILE A 43 11.43 -0.59 -8.20
CA ILE A 43 12.56 -0.48 -9.14
C ILE A 43 13.84 -1.05 -8.49
N PHE A 44 14.18 -0.62 -7.28
CA PHE A 44 15.38 -1.12 -6.60
C PHE A 44 15.27 -2.61 -6.24
N LEU A 45 14.09 -3.06 -5.79
CA LEU A 45 13.85 -4.47 -5.51
C LEU A 45 13.98 -5.35 -6.75
N ARG A 46 13.52 -4.86 -7.92
CA ARG A 46 13.63 -5.60 -9.18
C ARG A 46 15.09 -5.87 -9.55
N ARG A 47 16.01 -4.92 -9.32
CA ARG A 47 17.45 -5.06 -9.61
C ARG A 47 18.12 -6.23 -8.89
N VAL A 48 17.62 -6.56 -7.69
CA VAL A 48 18.19 -7.63 -6.85
C VAL A 48 17.34 -8.90 -6.85
N ALA A 49 16.18 -8.91 -7.52
CA ALA A 49 15.19 -9.99 -7.44
C ALA A 49 15.64 -11.30 -8.09
N GLU A 50 16.53 -11.26 -9.07
CA GLU A 50 17.08 -12.46 -9.74
C GLU A 50 18.35 -12.98 -9.08
N SER A 51 19.08 -12.10 -8.39
CA SER A 51 20.44 -12.39 -7.91
C SER A 51 20.56 -12.61 -6.41
N CYS A 52 19.51 -12.32 -5.65
CA CYS A 52 19.52 -12.39 -4.19
C CYS A 52 18.30 -13.15 -3.68
N ASP A 53 18.45 -13.80 -2.53
CA ASP A 53 17.34 -14.48 -1.87
C ASP A 53 16.17 -13.51 -1.57
N PRO A 54 14.95 -13.84 -2.00
CA PRO A 54 13.78 -13.00 -1.78
C PRO A 54 13.44 -12.71 -0.32
N ALA A 55 13.72 -13.64 0.61
CA ALA A 55 13.44 -13.45 2.03
C ALA A 55 14.41 -12.44 2.65
N TRP A 56 15.70 -12.56 2.35
CA TRP A 56 16.73 -11.64 2.81
C TRP A 56 16.52 -10.24 2.27
N VAL A 57 16.26 -10.09 0.96
CA VAL A 57 15.95 -8.78 0.35
C VAL A 57 14.76 -8.13 1.05
N SER A 58 13.69 -8.91 1.29
CA SER A 58 12.50 -8.44 1.98
C SER A 58 12.76 -8.04 3.44
N ALA A 59 13.64 -8.77 4.12
CA ALA A 59 14.06 -8.46 5.48
C ALA A 59 14.86 -7.15 5.56
N VAL A 60 15.85 -6.98 4.69
CA VAL A 60 16.68 -5.76 4.61
C VAL A 60 15.81 -4.55 4.26
N LYS A 61 14.86 -4.70 3.32
CA LYS A 61 13.87 -3.67 2.98
C LYS A 61 13.04 -3.22 4.21
N ALA A 62 12.75 -4.13 5.13
CA ALA A 62 11.97 -3.82 6.33
C ALA A 62 12.78 -3.09 7.42
N LEU A 63 14.13 -3.10 7.36
CA LEU A 63 14.98 -2.50 8.38
C LEU A 63 14.73 -0.99 8.58
N PRO A 64 14.72 -0.13 7.54
CA PRO A 64 14.63 1.31 7.78
C PRO A 64 13.32 1.72 8.44
N ILE A 65 12.20 1.08 8.07
CA ILE A 65 10.90 1.35 8.68
C ILE A 65 10.81 0.79 10.10
N SER A 66 11.43 -0.37 10.37
CA SER A 66 11.50 -0.95 11.71
C SER A 66 12.29 -0.04 12.66
N LEU A 67 13.49 0.38 12.26
CA LEU A 67 14.32 1.30 13.04
C LEU A 67 13.62 2.66 13.24
N GLY A 68 13.12 3.26 12.16
CA GLY A 68 12.44 4.56 12.23
C GLY A 68 11.20 4.53 13.13
N SER A 69 10.42 3.45 13.07
CA SER A 69 9.24 3.30 13.90
C SER A 69 9.58 3.02 15.38
N MET A 70 10.62 2.23 15.67
CA MET A 70 11.11 2.03 17.05
C MET A 70 11.61 3.34 17.65
N VAL A 71 12.39 4.13 16.91
CA VAL A 71 12.86 5.46 17.35
C VAL A 71 11.66 6.37 17.64
N ALA A 72 10.68 6.42 16.74
CA ALA A 72 9.47 7.21 16.93
C ALA A 72 8.65 6.76 18.15
N ILE A 73 8.57 5.46 18.45
CA ILE A 73 7.96 4.95 19.68
C ILE A 73 8.73 5.43 20.91
N GLY A 74 10.07 5.29 20.91
CA GLY A 74 10.92 5.74 22.01
C GLY A 74 10.76 7.24 22.30
N LEU A 75 10.68 8.06 21.26
CA LEU A 75 10.43 9.51 21.40
C LEU A 75 9.03 9.81 21.96
N ARG A 76 7.99 9.05 21.60
CA ARG A 76 6.64 9.21 22.17
C ARG A 76 6.59 8.81 23.64
N VAL A 77 7.23 7.70 24.00
CA VAL A 77 7.32 7.24 25.39
C VAL A 77 8.04 8.28 26.25
N ARG A 78 9.16 8.83 25.77
CA ARG A 78 9.89 9.92 26.46
C ARG A 78 9.05 11.19 26.66
N ARG A 79 8.10 11.47 25.76
CA ARG A 79 7.17 12.61 25.86
C ARG A 79 5.90 12.31 26.66
N GLY A 80 5.78 11.12 27.25
CA GLY A 80 4.58 10.70 27.99
C GLY A 80 3.33 10.52 27.10
N VAL A 81 3.50 10.39 25.78
CA VAL A 81 2.37 10.26 24.85
C VAL A 81 1.93 8.80 24.80
N PRO A 82 0.65 8.48 25.06
CA PRO A 82 0.18 7.11 25.09
C PRO A 82 0.30 6.44 23.71
N LEU A 83 0.65 5.15 23.72
CA LEU A 83 0.82 4.32 22.51
C LEU A 83 -0.48 3.69 22.01
N GLY A 84 -1.52 3.64 22.85
CA GLY A 84 -2.82 3.05 22.52
C GLY A 84 -2.82 1.52 22.37
N LEU A 85 -1.73 0.84 22.74
CA LEU A 85 -1.56 -0.59 22.48
C LEU A 85 -2.39 -1.45 23.46
N ARG A 86 -3.46 -2.06 22.97
CA ARG A 86 -4.23 -3.09 23.69
C ARG A 86 -3.75 -4.49 23.29
N ARG A 87 -3.61 -5.42 24.23
CA ARG A 87 -3.13 -6.80 23.98
C ARG A 87 -3.85 -7.50 22.81
N SER A 88 -5.17 -7.44 22.75
CA SER A 88 -5.95 -8.03 21.65
C SER A 88 -5.62 -7.42 20.28
N SER A 89 -5.33 -6.12 20.23
CA SER A 89 -4.97 -5.46 18.96
C SER A 89 -3.52 -5.75 18.57
N PHE A 90 -2.62 -5.86 19.55
CA PHE A 90 -1.25 -6.31 19.32
C PHE A 90 -1.21 -7.70 18.70
N VAL A 91 -1.95 -8.67 19.25
CA VAL A 91 -1.99 -10.04 18.72
C VAL A 91 -2.54 -10.07 17.29
N LYS A 92 -3.62 -9.31 17.01
CA LYS A 92 -4.16 -9.21 15.63
C LYS A 92 -3.16 -8.56 14.67
N LEU A 93 -2.46 -7.53 15.12
CA LEU A 93 -1.39 -6.91 14.34
C LEU A 93 -0.25 -7.90 14.10
N LEU A 94 0.16 -8.67 15.10
CA LEU A 94 1.22 -9.66 14.95
C LEU A 94 0.84 -10.76 13.95
N ILE A 95 -0.38 -11.30 14.03
CA ILE A 95 -0.88 -12.31 13.09
C ILE A 95 -0.88 -11.78 11.65
N ILE A 96 -1.45 -10.58 11.43
CA ILE A 96 -1.44 -9.99 10.08
C ILE A 96 -0.01 -9.63 9.63
N SER A 97 0.88 -9.33 10.57
CA SER A 97 2.29 -9.07 10.28
C SER A 97 2.96 -10.34 9.78
N VAL A 98 2.78 -11.48 10.42
CA VAL A 98 3.32 -12.76 9.90
C VAL A 98 2.75 -13.04 8.51
N LEU A 99 1.44 -12.88 8.33
CA LEU A 99 0.76 -13.09 7.05
C LEU A 99 1.35 -12.21 5.95
N VAL A 100 1.55 -10.91 6.18
CA VAL A 100 2.07 -10.01 5.14
C VAL A 100 3.55 -10.20 4.85
N GLN A 101 4.32 -10.72 5.80
CA GLN A 101 5.75 -10.95 5.55
C GLN A 101 5.93 -12.20 4.69
N PHE A 102 5.27 -13.30 5.03
CA PHE A 102 5.40 -14.58 4.32
C PHE A 102 4.45 -14.73 3.13
N GLY A 103 3.26 -14.15 3.19
CA GLY A 103 2.27 -14.16 2.10
C GLY A 103 2.27 -12.89 1.25
N GLY A 104 2.97 -11.84 1.69
CA GLY A 104 3.09 -10.55 0.99
C GLY A 104 4.49 -10.34 0.43
N ASN A 105 5.40 -9.89 1.29
CA ASN A 105 6.73 -9.43 0.88
C ASN A 105 7.56 -10.54 0.21
N LEU A 106 7.61 -11.73 0.81
CA LEU A 106 8.35 -12.86 0.25
C LEU A 106 7.89 -13.27 -1.17
N PRO A 107 6.61 -13.65 -1.39
CA PRO A 107 6.14 -14.05 -2.72
C PRO A 107 6.16 -12.91 -3.73
N PHE A 108 5.95 -11.65 -3.28
CA PHE A 108 6.09 -10.49 -4.17
C PHE A 108 7.52 -10.33 -4.68
N GLN A 109 8.51 -10.42 -3.77
CA GLN A 109 9.92 -10.29 -4.14
C GLN A 109 10.34 -11.43 -5.06
N TRP A 110 9.90 -12.66 -4.79
CA TRP A 110 10.15 -13.79 -5.68
C TRP A 110 9.49 -13.59 -7.05
N ALA A 111 8.23 -13.16 -7.09
CA ALA A 111 7.52 -12.89 -8.34
C ALA A 111 8.21 -11.82 -9.18
N LEU A 112 8.79 -10.78 -8.56
CA LEU A 112 9.59 -9.75 -9.27
C LEU A 112 10.76 -10.36 -10.04
N GLY A 113 11.41 -11.39 -9.50
CA GLY A 113 12.50 -12.10 -10.18
C GLY A 113 12.03 -12.96 -11.36
N GLN A 114 10.82 -13.52 -11.27
CA GLN A 114 10.28 -14.42 -12.31
C GLN A 114 9.56 -13.70 -13.44
N LEU A 115 8.78 -12.66 -13.13
CA LEU A 115 7.85 -12.03 -14.07
C LEU A 115 8.20 -10.59 -14.41
N GLY A 116 9.06 -9.96 -13.63
CA GLY A 116 9.47 -8.58 -13.83
C GLY A 116 8.52 -7.53 -13.25
N LEU A 117 9.00 -6.28 -13.24
CA LEU A 117 8.35 -5.15 -12.60
C LEU A 117 7.04 -4.75 -13.31
N ALA A 118 7.06 -4.76 -14.65
CA ALA A 118 5.95 -4.36 -15.49
C ALA A 118 4.75 -5.30 -15.40
N VAL A 119 4.94 -6.54 -14.92
CA VAL A 119 3.85 -7.52 -14.76
C VAL A 119 3.40 -7.63 -13.31
N VAL A 120 4.35 -7.77 -12.37
CA VAL A 120 4.04 -8.07 -10.97
C VAL A 120 3.29 -6.93 -10.30
N VAL A 121 3.74 -5.68 -10.46
CA VAL A 121 3.10 -4.54 -9.80
C VAL A 121 1.65 -4.35 -10.25
N PRO A 122 1.33 -4.34 -11.56
CA PRO A 122 -0.07 -4.27 -11.98
C PRO A 122 -0.94 -5.39 -11.42
N VAL A 123 -0.46 -6.64 -11.42
CA VAL A 123 -1.22 -7.81 -10.91
C VAL A 123 -1.44 -7.69 -9.41
N THR A 124 -0.40 -7.37 -8.64
CA THR A 124 -0.52 -7.21 -7.19
C THR A 124 -1.45 -6.05 -6.86
N THR A 125 -1.30 -4.90 -7.50
CA THR A 125 -2.16 -3.73 -7.25
C THR A 125 -3.60 -3.98 -7.64
N ALA A 126 -3.82 -4.72 -8.73
CA ALA A 126 -5.12 -5.21 -9.11
C ALA A 126 -5.79 -5.97 -7.95
N VAL A 127 -5.09 -6.98 -7.43
CA VAL A 127 -5.62 -7.79 -6.33
C VAL A 127 -5.78 -6.97 -5.04
N ILE A 128 -4.91 -5.98 -4.77
CA ILE A 128 -5.07 -5.05 -3.62
C ILE A 128 -6.39 -4.28 -3.72
N VAL A 129 -6.71 -3.74 -4.90
CA VAL A 129 -7.96 -2.98 -5.10
C VAL A 129 -9.17 -3.89 -4.91
N ALA A 130 -9.15 -5.08 -5.51
CA ALA A 130 -10.26 -6.02 -5.43
C ALA A 130 -10.49 -6.56 -4.01
N SER A 131 -9.46 -7.12 -3.39
CA SER A 131 -9.54 -7.62 -2.01
C SER A 131 -9.79 -6.49 -1.01
N GLY A 132 -9.31 -5.28 -1.28
CA GLY A 132 -9.51 -4.11 -0.41
C GLY A 132 -10.95 -3.64 -0.37
N ALA A 133 -11.68 -3.75 -1.48
CA ALA A 133 -13.12 -3.53 -1.50
C ALA A 133 -13.86 -4.57 -0.64
N LEU A 134 -13.47 -5.86 -0.73
CA LEU A 134 -14.06 -6.93 0.07
C LEU A 134 -13.79 -6.75 1.57
N PHE A 135 -12.55 -6.45 1.95
CA PHE A 135 -12.20 -6.16 3.34
C PHE A 135 -12.86 -4.87 3.85
N GLY A 136 -12.95 -3.84 3.00
CA GLY A 136 -13.72 -2.62 3.29
C GLY A 136 -15.17 -2.95 3.66
N LEU A 137 -15.83 -3.79 2.85
CA LEU A 137 -17.21 -4.22 3.08
C LEU A 137 -17.39 -5.05 4.35
N TRP A 138 -16.67 -6.17 4.43
CA TRP A 138 -16.90 -7.17 5.48
C TRP A 138 -16.30 -6.78 6.82
N TRP A 139 -15.17 -6.06 6.82
CA TRP A 139 -14.39 -5.81 8.04
C TRP A 139 -14.55 -4.39 8.59
N LEU A 140 -14.75 -3.41 7.71
CA LEU A 140 -14.85 -1.99 8.05
C LEU A 140 -16.29 -1.44 7.91
N GLY A 141 -17.21 -2.20 7.30
CA GLY A 141 -18.58 -1.76 7.06
C GLY A 141 -18.69 -0.66 5.99
N GLU A 142 -17.67 -0.51 5.15
CA GLU A 142 -17.65 0.46 4.05
C GLU A 142 -18.54 -0.02 2.91
N ARG A 143 -19.31 0.87 2.28
CA ARG A 143 -20.19 0.49 1.17
C ARG A 143 -19.38 0.27 -0.11
N VAL A 144 -19.47 -0.92 -0.69
CA VAL A 144 -18.92 -1.20 -2.03
C VAL A 144 -19.97 -0.83 -3.07
N THR A 145 -19.58 0.02 -4.01
CA THR A 145 -20.48 0.43 -5.10
C THR A 145 -20.48 -0.63 -6.21
N LEU A 146 -21.59 -0.74 -6.97
CA LEU A 146 -21.68 -1.57 -8.18
C LEU A 146 -20.55 -1.31 -9.18
N ARG A 147 -20.03 -0.07 -9.22
CA ARG A 147 -18.86 0.29 -10.03
C ARG A 147 -17.56 -0.30 -9.50
N GLY A 148 -17.40 -0.43 -8.19
CA GLY A 148 -16.30 -1.17 -7.58
C GLY A 148 -16.32 -2.64 -8.01
N ILE A 149 -17.51 -3.26 -8.08
CA ILE A 149 -17.67 -4.62 -8.61
C ILE A 149 -17.28 -4.71 -10.08
N ALA A 150 -17.75 -3.77 -10.92
CA ALA A 150 -17.37 -3.73 -12.34
C ALA A 150 -15.86 -3.54 -12.54
N ALA A 151 -15.23 -2.65 -11.75
CA ALA A 151 -13.78 -2.45 -11.77
C ALA A 151 -13.03 -3.72 -11.37
N MET A 152 -13.49 -4.44 -10.34
CA MET A 152 -12.92 -5.73 -9.93
C MET A 152 -12.97 -6.77 -11.05
N VAL A 153 -14.11 -6.90 -11.75
CA VAL A 153 -14.25 -7.82 -12.89
C VAL A 153 -13.31 -7.45 -14.02
N LEU A 154 -13.25 -6.16 -14.38
CA LEU A 154 -12.40 -5.66 -15.46
C LEU A 154 -10.91 -5.90 -15.18
N LEU A 155 -10.53 -5.80 -13.92
CA LEU A 155 -9.19 -6.02 -13.41
C LEU A 155 -8.79 -7.50 -13.41
N VAL A 156 -9.72 -8.40 -13.08
CA VAL A 156 -9.53 -9.85 -13.27
C VAL A 156 -9.27 -10.17 -14.75
N VAL A 157 -10.02 -9.56 -15.66
CA VAL A 157 -9.79 -9.69 -17.11
C VAL A 157 -8.42 -9.13 -17.51
N ALA A 158 -7.99 -8.01 -16.93
CA ALA A 158 -6.65 -7.45 -17.19
C ALA A 158 -5.54 -8.44 -16.79
N VAL A 159 -5.65 -9.05 -15.60
CA VAL A 159 -4.66 -10.01 -15.07
C VAL A 159 -4.62 -11.30 -15.90
N THR A 160 -5.76 -11.82 -16.34
CA THR A 160 -5.79 -13.03 -17.19
C THR A 160 -5.15 -12.77 -18.55
N ILE A 161 -5.41 -11.60 -19.15
CA ILE A 161 -4.76 -11.17 -20.40
C ILE A 161 -3.24 -11.04 -20.18
N LEU A 162 -2.80 -10.37 -19.10
CA LEU A 162 -1.38 -10.17 -18.82
C LEU A 162 -0.62 -11.49 -18.60
N SER A 163 -1.25 -12.45 -17.90
CA SER A 163 -0.73 -13.80 -17.66
C SER A 163 -0.58 -14.62 -18.94
N SER A 164 -1.45 -14.39 -19.93
CA SER A 164 -1.37 -15.03 -21.25
C SER A 164 -0.20 -14.53 -22.10
N THR A 165 0.32 -13.32 -21.83
CA THR A 165 1.49 -12.75 -22.53
C THR A 165 2.82 -13.15 -21.93
N ALA A 166 2.90 -13.36 -20.62
CA ALA A 166 4.06 -13.98 -19.99
C ALA A 166 4.40 -15.32 -20.67
N ARG A 167 3.36 -16.06 -21.11
CA ARG A 167 3.47 -17.28 -21.94
C ARG A 167 4.24 -17.04 -23.26
N ARG A 168 3.99 -15.95 -23.97
CA ARG A 168 4.57 -15.71 -25.31
C ARG A 168 6.00 -15.19 -25.24
N ALA A 169 6.33 -14.39 -24.23
CA ALA A 169 7.69 -13.89 -24.04
C ALA A 169 8.68 -15.01 -23.67
N ASN A 170 8.25 -15.99 -22.85
CA ASN A 170 9.10 -17.12 -22.47
C ASN A 170 9.33 -18.12 -23.62
N VAL A 171 8.33 -18.34 -24.47
CA VAL A 171 8.41 -19.23 -25.65
C VAL A 171 9.38 -18.70 -26.71
N ALA A 172 9.47 -17.37 -26.87
CA ALA A 172 10.39 -16.76 -27.83
C ALA A 172 11.88 -16.93 -27.45
N VAL A 173 12.18 -17.21 -26.18
CA VAL A 173 13.55 -17.28 -25.66
C VAL A 173 14.09 -18.71 -25.53
N HIS A 174 13.21 -19.71 -25.28
CA HIS A 174 13.70 -21.03 -24.84
C HIS A 174 13.64 -22.17 -25.87
N GLY A 175 13.05 -21.97 -27.06
CA GLY A 175 12.98 -23.04 -28.07
C GLY A 175 12.14 -24.25 -27.63
N SER A 176 11.60 -24.96 -28.61
CA SER A 176 10.65 -26.06 -28.41
C SER A 176 11.33 -27.32 -27.85
N GLY A 177 11.04 -27.67 -26.60
CA GLY A 177 11.38 -28.97 -25.97
C GLY A 177 11.61 -28.86 -24.46
N ASP A 178 10.85 -29.61 -23.65
CA ASP A 178 10.89 -29.88 -22.19
C ASP A 178 11.10 -28.72 -21.20
N ALA A 179 12.00 -27.77 -21.46
CA ALA A 179 12.18 -26.51 -20.73
C ALA A 179 10.92 -25.62 -20.77
N GLU A 180 10.11 -25.75 -21.82
CA GLU A 180 8.85 -25.01 -22.00
C GLU A 180 7.83 -25.36 -20.91
N SER A 181 7.81 -26.61 -20.43
CA SER A 181 6.91 -27.07 -19.37
C SER A 181 7.28 -26.47 -17.99
N SER A 182 8.57 -26.37 -17.70
CA SER A 182 9.04 -25.79 -16.44
C SER A 182 8.82 -24.27 -16.40
N ALA A 183 9.09 -23.59 -17.52
CA ALA A 183 8.97 -22.14 -17.64
C ALA A 183 7.53 -21.62 -17.49
N TRP A 184 6.51 -22.34 -18.01
CA TRP A 184 5.12 -21.92 -17.81
C TRP A 184 4.68 -22.09 -16.36
N MET A 185 5.11 -23.17 -15.71
CA MET A 185 4.71 -23.46 -14.34
C MET A 185 5.27 -22.41 -13.39
N LEU A 186 6.54 -22.03 -13.56
CA LEU A 186 7.17 -20.95 -12.82
C LEU A 186 6.48 -19.60 -13.05
N ALA A 187 6.10 -19.28 -14.29
CA ALA A 187 5.36 -18.05 -14.59
C ALA A 187 3.97 -18.03 -13.92
N MET A 188 3.23 -19.15 -13.95
CA MET A 188 1.93 -19.25 -13.28
C MET A 188 2.06 -19.15 -11.76
N LEU A 189 3.08 -19.81 -11.19
CA LEU A 189 3.41 -19.65 -9.77
C LEU A 189 3.75 -18.19 -9.44
N GLY A 190 4.47 -17.49 -10.32
CA GLY A 190 4.74 -16.05 -10.21
C GLY A 190 3.47 -15.21 -10.11
N VAL A 191 2.47 -15.51 -10.94
CA VAL A 191 1.17 -14.81 -10.92
C VAL A 191 0.43 -15.12 -9.62
N VAL A 192 0.39 -16.38 -9.21
CA VAL A 192 -0.24 -16.80 -7.94
C VAL A 192 0.45 -16.12 -6.75
N ALA A 193 1.78 -16.03 -6.75
CA ALA A 193 2.57 -15.35 -5.74
C ALA A 193 2.24 -13.85 -5.69
N ALA A 194 2.17 -13.17 -6.85
CA ALA A 194 1.79 -11.76 -6.96
C ALA A 194 0.35 -11.50 -6.47
N CYS A 195 -0.59 -12.42 -6.77
CA CYS A 195 -1.96 -12.36 -6.29
C CYS A 195 -2.05 -12.56 -4.77
N THR A 196 -1.36 -13.56 -4.24
CA THR A 196 -1.28 -13.83 -2.79
C THR A 196 -0.75 -12.59 -2.06
N ALA A 197 0.27 -11.95 -2.63
CA ALA A 197 0.80 -10.72 -2.09
C ALA A 197 -0.21 -9.59 -2.06
N GLY A 198 -0.99 -9.43 -3.14
CA GLY A 198 -2.03 -8.40 -3.19
C GLY A 198 -3.11 -8.58 -2.11
N VAL A 199 -3.53 -9.81 -1.85
CA VAL A 199 -4.49 -10.11 -0.77
C VAL A 199 -3.88 -9.77 0.59
N ALA A 200 -2.64 -10.20 0.82
CA ALA A 200 -1.93 -9.95 2.07
C ALA A 200 -1.76 -8.46 2.36
N TYR A 201 -1.28 -7.68 1.39
CA TYR A 201 -1.10 -6.23 1.52
C TYR A 201 -2.42 -5.49 1.77
N SER A 202 -3.50 -5.93 1.14
CA SER A 202 -4.83 -5.37 1.37
C SER A 202 -5.33 -5.64 2.79
N ALA A 203 -5.17 -6.87 3.28
CA ALA A 203 -5.53 -7.24 4.65
C ALA A 203 -4.72 -6.44 5.69
N THR A 204 -3.42 -6.20 5.43
CA THR A 204 -2.57 -5.34 6.25
C THR A 204 -3.04 -3.89 6.25
N THR A 205 -3.36 -3.34 5.08
CA THR A 205 -3.85 -1.95 4.96
C THR A 205 -5.15 -1.75 5.72
N ALA A 206 -6.10 -2.69 5.60
CA ALA A 206 -7.35 -2.68 6.35
C ALA A 206 -7.15 -2.82 7.86
N THR A 207 -6.25 -3.72 8.28
CA THR A 207 -5.94 -3.94 9.70
C THR A 207 -5.22 -2.74 10.31
N LEU A 208 -4.26 -2.15 9.58
CA LEU A 208 -3.54 -0.95 9.99
C LEU A 208 -4.54 0.20 10.15
N ARG A 209 -5.40 0.46 9.16
CA ARG A 209 -6.45 1.49 9.26
C ARG A 209 -7.33 1.28 10.49
N ARG A 210 -7.80 0.05 10.73
CA ARG A 210 -8.62 -0.27 11.92
C ARG A 210 -7.87 -0.03 13.23
N ALA A 211 -6.57 -0.32 13.28
CA ALA A 211 -5.72 -0.04 14.43
C ALA A 211 -5.61 1.47 14.69
N LEU A 212 -5.33 2.24 13.63
CA LEU A 212 -5.22 3.70 13.68
C LEU A 212 -6.51 4.37 14.15
N VAL A 213 -7.67 3.96 13.60
CA VAL A 213 -8.99 4.48 14.00
C VAL A 213 -9.32 4.14 15.46
N ARG A 214 -8.79 3.03 15.98
CA ARG A 214 -8.93 2.63 17.39
C ARG A 214 -7.92 3.30 18.34
N GLY A 215 -7.17 4.29 17.86
CA GLY A 215 -6.25 5.08 18.66
C GLY A 215 -4.86 4.46 18.86
N ILE A 216 -4.50 3.41 18.12
CA ILE A 216 -3.13 2.90 18.12
C ILE A 216 -2.26 3.91 17.35
N ALA A 217 -1.14 4.30 17.96
CA ALA A 217 -0.21 5.21 17.31
C ALA A 217 0.39 4.57 16.05
N LEU A 218 0.46 5.32 14.94
CA LEU A 218 1.01 4.83 13.67
C LEU A 218 2.39 4.16 13.79
N PRO A 219 3.37 4.73 14.52
CA PRO A 219 4.67 4.07 14.71
C PRO A 219 4.56 2.68 15.34
N VAL A 220 3.58 2.43 16.20
CA VAL A 220 3.39 1.13 16.85
C VAL A 220 2.93 0.08 15.84
N GLY A 221 1.94 0.41 15.01
CA GLY A 221 1.48 -0.48 13.94
C GLY A 221 2.60 -0.80 12.95
N LEU A 222 3.35 0.22 12.53
CA LEU A 222 4.48 0.07 11.62
C LEU A 222 5.62 -0.76 12.24
N ALA A 223 5.95 -0.55 13.51
CA ALA A 223 6.99 -1.29 14.21
C ALA A 223 6.66 -2.77 14.32
N VAL A 224 5.42 -3.12 14.71
CA VAL A 224 5.01 -4.53 14.79
C VAL A 224 5.14 -5.19 13.42
N ILE A 225 4.56 -4.58 12.38
CA ILE A 225 4.58 -5.13 11.01
C ILE A 225 6.00 -5.31 10.51
N SER A 226 6.82 -4.26 10.57
CA SER A 226 8.17 -4.29 10.00
C SER A 226 9.15 -5.15 10.79
N THR A 227 9.09 -5.13 12.12
CA THR A 227 9.99 -5.94 12.96
C THR A 227 9.70 -7.42 12.80
N THR A 228 8.43 -7.82 12.62
CA THR A 228 8.10 -9.20 12.23
C THR A 228 8.75 -9.59 10.91
N GLY A 229 8.85 -8.66 9.94
CA GLY A 229 9.55 -8.90 8.67
C GLY A 229 11.05 -9.07 8.86
N VAL A 230 11.68 -8.13 9.57
CA VAL A 230 13.11 -8.18 9.87
C VAL A 230 13.46 -9.50 10.56
N VAL A 231 12.79 -9.83 11.66
CA VAL A 231 13.11 -11.02 12.45
C VAL A 231 12.72 -12.29 11.71
N GLY A 232 11.48 -12.37 11.22
CA GLY A 232 10.93 -13.59 10.62
C GLY A 232 11.59 -13.96 9.30
N LEU A 233 11.77 -12.99 8.40
CA LEU A 233 12.35 -13.26 7.09
C LEU A 233 13.88 -13.39 7.15
N SER A 234 14.59 -12.66 8.03
CA SER A 234 16.02 -12.90 8.23
C SER A 234 16.27 -14.28 8.82
N ALA A 235 15.49 -14.69 9.83
CA ALA A 235 15.61 -16.03 10.40
C ALA A 235 15.30 -17.10 9.35
N PHE A 236 14.25 -16.91 8.56
CA PHE A 236 13.91 -17.83 7.47
C PHE A 236 15.07 -17.95 6.46
N ALA A 237 15.56 -16.83 5.92
CA ALA A 237 16.66 -16.81 4.96
C ALA A 237 17.94 -17.48 5.50
N LEU A 238 18.32 -17.15 6.74
CA LEU A 238 19.50 -17.74 7.37
C LEU A 238 19.35 -19.24 7.65
N LEU A 239 18.13 -19.72 7.88
CA LEU A 239 17.85 -21.14 8.09
C LEU A 239 17.76 -21.93 6.77
N THR A 240 17.33 -21.32 5.67
CA THR A 240 17.22 -21.99 4.37
C THR A 240 18.51 -21.96 3.57
N ASP A 241 19.18 -20.81 3.52
CA ASP A 241 20.32 -20.57 2.63
C ASP A 241 21.65 -20.49 3.39
N GLY A 242 21.58 -20.35 4.71
CA GLY A 242 22.75 -20.23 5.59
C GLY A 242 23.35 -18.82 5.60
N PRO A 243 24.28 -18.54 6.54
CA PRO A 243 24.92 -17.23 6.66
C PRO A 243 25.86 -16.91 5.49
N GLY A 244 26.29 -17.92 4.71
CA GLY A 244 27.16 -17.74 3.55
C GLY A 244 26.55 -16.82 2.48
N MET A 245 25.22 -16.83 2.34
CA MET A 245 24.49 -15.97 1.41
C MET A 245 24.85 -14.49 1.56
N VAL A 246 25.15 -14.04 2.78
CA VAL A 246 25.43 -12.64 3.10
C VAL A 246 26.78 -12.21 2.54
N ALA A 247 27.73 -13.13 2.47
CA ALA A 247 29.06 -12.89 1.93
C ALA A 247 29.06 -12.75 0.40
N ASP A 248 28.10 -13.40 -0.27
CA ASP A 248 27.96 -13.37 -1.73
C ASP A 248 27.29 -12.08 -2.25
N ILE A 249 26.71 -11.28 -1.35
CA ILE A 249 26.03 -10.03 -1.71
C ILE A 249 27.07 -8.92 -1.96
N THR A 250 27.09 -8.45 -3.19
CA THR A 250 27.94 -7.33 -3.63
C THR A 250 27.51 -6.00 -2.98
N LEU A 251 28.43 -5.04 -2.91
CA LEU A 251 28.12 -3.69 -2.44
C LEU A 251 27.00 -3.00 -3.25
N GLY A 252 26.91 -3.28 -4.56
CA GLY A 252 25.85 -2.78 -5.42
C GLY A 252 24.46 -3.27 -4.98
N GLN A 253 24.34 -4.57 -4.74
CA GLN A 253 23.08 -5.18 -4.25
C GLN A 253 22.71 -4.67 -2.86
N TRP A 254 23.69 -4.49 -1.96
CA TRP A 254 23.45 -3.85 -0.65
C TRP A 254 22.89 -2.44 -0.77
N ARG A 255 23.43 -1.63 -1.70
CA ARG A 255 22.94 -0.27 -1.96
C ARG A 255 21.51 -0.28 -2.50
N ASP A 256 21.19 -1.17 -3.42
CA ASP A 256 19.84 -1.29 -3.98
C ASP A 256 18.84 -1.76 -2.90
N MET A 257 19.17 -2.76 -2.08
CA MET A 257 18.31 -3.18 -0.96
C MET A 257 18.11 -2.08 0.08
N ALA A 258 19.17 -1.33 0.43
CA ALA A 258 19.08 -0.22 1.36
C ALA A 258 18.22 0.93 0.81
N ALA A 259 18.41 1.30 -0.46
CA ALA A 259 17.60 2.31 -1.14
C ALA A 259 16.13 1.89 -1.20
N ALA A 260 15.85 0.64 -1.57
CA ALA A 260 14.51 0.06 -1.53
C ALA A 260 13.90 0.18 -0.13
N GLY A 261 14.66 -0.15 0.92
CA GLY A 261 14.19 -0.05 2.30
C GLY A 261 13.84 1.38 2.73
N VAL A 262 14.64 2.38 2.33
CA VAL A 262 14.38 3.80 2.65
C VAL A 262 13.11 4.28 1.95
N PHE A 263 13.00 4.05 0.63
CA PHE A 263 11.79 4.42 -0.11
C PHE A 263 10.55 3.69 0.41
N ASN A 264 10.67 2.41 0.77
CA ASN A 264 9.59 1.62 1.36
C ASN A 264 9.15 2.20 2.70
N ALA A 265 10.09 2.66 3.54
CA ALA A 265 9.78 3.28 4.82
C ALA A 265 9.01 4.59 4.66
N LEU A 266 9.47 5.45 3.74
CA LEU A 266 8.80 6.71 3.43
C LEU A 266 7.41 6.47 2.82
N ALA A 267 7.29 5.47 1.94
CA ALA A 267 6.02 5.08 1.35
C ALA A 267 5.02 4.64 2.43
N PHE A 268 5.43 3.72 3.31
CA PHE A 268 4.54 3.16 4.32
C PHE A 268 4.15 4.17 5.41
N ALA A 269 5.06 5.09 5.76
CA ALA A 269 4.74 6.22 6.61
C ALA A 269 3.70 7.16 5.96
N SER A 270 3.89 7.49 4.68
CA SER A 270 2.96 8.33 3.92
C SER A 270 1.58 7.68 3.78
N LEU A 271 1.54 6.39 3.47
CA LEU A 271 0.31 5.59 3.45
C LEU A 271 -0.40 5.63 4.80
N GLY A 272 0.34 5.41 5.90
CA GLY A 272 -0.20 5.46 7.25
C GLY A 272 -0.85 6.80 7.60
N VAL A 273 -0.24 7.91 7.18
CA VAL A 273 -0.81 9.26 7.36
C VAL A 273 -2.08 9.45 6.53
N SER A 274 -2.08 8.96 5.29
CA SER A 274 -3.25 9.01 4.40
C SER A 274 -4.44 8.24 4.99
N LEU A 275 -4.23 7.02 5.47
CA LEU A 275 -5.28 6.14 6.01
C LEU A 275 -6.00 6.69 7.24
N HIS A 276 -5.44 7.69 7.93
CA HIS A 276 -6.16 8.40 8.99
C HIS A 276 -7.34 9.24 8.48
N ARG A 277 -7.35 9.56 7.19
CA ARG A 277 -8.26 10.57 6.62
C ARG A 277 -9.09 10.04 5.45
N ILE A 278 -8.60 9.03 4.73
CA ILE A 278 -9.33 8.39 3.63
C ILE A 278 -9.64 6.92 3.90
N THR A 279 -10.53 6.34 3.10
CA THR A 279 -10.87 4.91 3.18
C THR A 279 -9.77 4.03 2.60
N VAL A 280 -9.80 2.73 2.91
CA VAL A 280 -8.87 1.76 2.32
C VAL A 280 -9.05 1.74 0.80
N THR A 281 -10.30 1.75 0.33
CA THR A 281 -10.60 1.74 -1.10
C THR A 281 -10.04 2.98 -1.80
N GLN A 282 -10.24 4.18 -1.25
CA GLN A 282 -9.68 5.42 -1.82
C GLN A 282 -8.15 5.37 -1.89
N SER A 283 -7.50 4.91 -0.82
CA SER A 283 -6.05 4.77 -0.79
C SER A 283 -5.54 3.76 -1.81
N ASN A 284 -6.23 2.62 -1.98
CA ASN A 284 -5.86 1.59 -2.94
C ASN A 284 -6.01 2.08 -4.38
N VAL A 285 -7.05 2.89 -4.67
CA VAL A 285 -7.26 3.49 -5.99
C VAL A 285 -6.17 4.49 -6.34
N LEU A 286 -5.80 5.37 -5.40
CA LEU A 286 -4.69 6.31 -5.58
C LEU A 286 -3.35 5.57 -5.73
N GLY A 287 -3.13 4.53 -4.92
CA GLY A 287 -1.99 3.64 -5.02
C GLY A 287 -1.90 2.94 -6.37
N ALA A 288 -3.04 2.65 -7.01
CA ALA A 288 -3.05 1.99 -8.29
C ALA A 288 -2.37 2.77 -9.42
N SER A 289 -2.17 4.08 -9.30
CA SER A 289 -1.33 4.88 -10.23
C SER A 289 0.08 4.29 -10.41
N GLN A 290 0.57 3.53 -9.41
CA GLN A 290 1.80 2.73 -9.48
C GLN A 290 1.85 1.78 -10.67
N THR A 291 0.70 1.23 -11.11
CA THR A 291 0.62 0.29 -12.22
C THR A 291 1.24 0.88 -13.49
N ALA A 292 0.89 2.12 -13.84
CA ALA A 292 1.44 2.79 -15.02
C ALA A 292 2.93 3.12 -14.82
N MET A 293 3.30 3.66 -13.67
CA MET A 293 4.69 4.04 -13.39
C MET A 293 5.63 2.83 -13.37
N ALA A 294 5.19 1.70 -12.80
CA ALA A 294 5.95 0.46 -12.76
C ALA A 294 6.08 -0.18 -14.13
N ALA A 295 5.03 -0.15 -14.96
CA ALA A 295 5.12 -0.62 -16.35
C ALA A 295 6.13 0.21 -17.15
N ILE A 296 6.06 1.55 -17.05
CA ILE A 296 7.04 2.45 -17.71
C ILE A 296 8.45 2.16 -17.19
N ALA A 297 8.62 2.00 -15.88
CA ALA A 297 9.92 1.73 -15.28
C ALA A 297 10.48 0.35 -15.68
N GLY A 298 9.64 -0.68 -15.77
CA GLY A 298 10.04 -2.02 -16.24
C GLY A 298 10.61 -1.97 -17.66
N VAL A 299 9.92 -1.28 -18.57
CA VAL A 299 10.38 -1.10 -19.94
C VAL A 299 11.65 -0.23 -20.00
N ALA A 300 11.64 0.93 -19.33
CA ALA A 300 12.71 1.92 -19.46
C ALA A 300 14.02 1.52 -18.76
N PHE A 301 13.96 0.88 -17.59
CA PHE A 301 15.16 0.54 -16.80
C PHE A 301 15.61 -0.91 -16.95
N PHE A 302 14.70 -1.83 -17.31
CA PHE A 302 14.99 -3.27 -17.36
C PHE A 302 14.81 -3.88 -18.75
N GLY A 303 14.42 -3.07 -19.75
CA GLY A 303 14.20 -3.56 -21.12
C GLY A 303 13.10 -4.61 -21.20
N GLU A 304 12.15 -4.61 -20.26
CA GLU A 304 11.07 -5.59 -20.23
C GLU A 304 10.19 -5.45 -21.50
N PRO A 305 9.81 -6.56 -22.15
CA PRO A 305 9.19 -6.53 -23.47
C PRO A 305 7.82 -5.83 -23.43
N VAL A 306 7.64 -4.83 -24.29
CA VAL A 306 6.36 -4.16 -24.49
C VAL A 306 5.45 -5.09 -25.28
N SER A 307 4.47 -5.69 -24.61
CA SER A 307 3.44 -6.50 -25.26
C SER A 307 2.12 -5.73 -25.39
N ALA A 308 1.33 -6.03 -26.42
CA ALA A 308 0.00 -5.44 -26.60
C ALA A 308 -0.91 -5.70 -25.38
N ALA A 309 -0.74 -6.84 -24.70
CA ALA A 309 -1.45 -7.17 -23.47
C ALA A 309 -1.00 -6.33 -22.28
N LEU A 310 0.29 -6.01 -22.16
CA LEU A 310 0.80 -5.07 -21.15
C LEU A 310 0.19 -3.69 -21.35
N VAL A 311 0.22 -3.19 -22.59
CA VAL A 311 -0.38 -1.90 -22.93
C VAL A 311 -1.88 -1.90 -22.66
N ALA A 312 -2.60 -2.95 -23.09
CA ALA A 312 -4.02 -3.10 -22.83
C ALA A 312 -4.34 -3.19 -21.34
N GLY A 313 -3.59 -3.96 -20.56
CA GLY A 313 -3.77 -4.12 -19.12
C GLY A 313 -3.52 -2.81 -18.35
N VAL A 314 -2.46 -2.07 -18.72
CA VAL A 314 -2.16 -0.75 -18.15
C VAL A 314 -3.27 0.25 -18.52
N ALA A 315 -3.67 0.31 -19.78
CA ALA A 315 -4.76 1.18 -20.24
C ALA A 315 -6.07 0.86 -19.53
N LEU A 316 -6.38 -0.43 -19.36
CA LEU A 316 -7.59 -0.88 -18.69
C LEU A 316 -7.59 -0.53 -17.19
N THR A 317 -6.42 -0.61 -16.55
CA THR A 317 -6.25 -0.18 -15.15
C THR A 317 -6.43 1.33 -15.03
N ALA A 318 -5.88 2.12 -15.95
CA ALA A 318 -6.06 3.57 -15.99
C ALA A 318 -7.53 3.97 -16.20
N VAL A 319 -8.23 3.31 -17.15
CA VAL A 319 -9.67 3.50 -17.37
C VAL A 319 -10.47 3.15 -16.12
N SER A 320 -10.13 2.05 -15.45
CA SER A 320 -10.78 1.62 -14.20
C SER A 320 -10.69 2.70 -13.11
N MET A 321 -9.55 3.37 -12.97
CA MET A 321 -9.39 4.47 -12.00
C MET A 321 -10.27 5.67 -12.31
N VAL A 322 -10.31 6.09 -13.58
CA VAL A 322 -11.11 7.24 -14.04
C VAL A 322 -12.61 6.99 -13.78
N ILE A 323 -13.06 5.73 -13.94
CA ILE A 323 -14.44 5.34 -13.63
C ILE A 323 -14.73 5.43 -12.13
N ILE A 324 -13.74 5.15 -11.28
CA ILE A 324 -13.89 5.19 -9.81
C ILE A 324 -13.94 6.64 -9.29
N GLU A 325 -13.15 7.57 -9.83
CA GLU A 325 -13.08 8.97 -9.35
C GLU A 325 -14.31 9.83 -9.70
N ARG A 326 -14.96 9.62 -10.85
CA ARG A 326 -15.95 10.54 -11.43
C ARG A 326 -17.27 10.76 -10.64
N ARG A 327 -17.44 10.24 -9.42
CA ARG A 327 -18.63 10.58 -8.58
C ARG A 327 -18.38 10.80 -7.08
N GLY A 328 -17.13 10.98 -6.64
CA GLY A 328 -16.86 11.55 -5.31
C GLY A 328 -17.37 12.99 -5.14
N ALA A 329 -17.69 13.67 -6.25
CA ALA A 329 -18.16 15.06 -6.30
C ALA A 329 -19.68 15.18 -6.51
N ALA A 330 -20.50 14.55 -5.66
CA ALA A 330 -21.90 14.94 -5.51
C ALA A 330 -22.04 15.73 -4.19
N PRO A 331 -22.39 17.04 -4.22
CA PRO A 331 -22.43 17.85 -3.02
C PRO A 331 -23.55 17.39 -2.07
N ALA A 332 -23.23 17.40 -0.77
CA ALA A 332 -24.20 17.36 0.29
C ALA A 332 -25.04 18.65 0.25
N SER A 333 -26.20 18.59 -0.39
CA SER A 333 -27.22 19.63 -0.27
C SER A 333 -28.59 19.00 -0.06
N ALA A 334 -28.92 18.77 1.21
CA ALA A 334 -30.30 18.77 1.70
C ALA A 334 -30.27 18.88 3.23
N SER A 335 -29.84 20.04 3.74
CA SER A 335 -30.26 20.50 5.06
C SER A 335 -31.75 20.78 4.99
N ALA A 336 -32.60 19.85 5.44
CA ALA A 336 -33.98 20.16 5.75
C ALA A 336 -34.00 20.90 7.11
N PRO A 337 -34.58 22.11 7.20
CA PRO A 337 -34.80 22.76 8.49
C PRO A 337 -35.95 22.03 9.18
N VAL A 338 -35.67 21.34 10.28
CA VAL A 338 -36.73 20.99 11.23
C VAL A 338 -37.06 22.28 11.97
N SER A 339 -38.14 22.92 11.50
CA SER A 339 -38.81 24.00 12.18
C SER A 339 -39.16 23.59 13.60
N ALA A 340 -38.54 24.25 14.58
CA ALA A 340 -39.05 24.30 15.93
C ALA A 340 -40.39 25.04 15.91
N SER A 341 -41.51 24.35 16.18
CA SER A 341 -42.73 25.00 16.63
C SER A 341 -42.86 24.78 18.12
N ALA A 342 -42.51 25.80 18.87
CA ALA A 342 -42.96 25.97 20.24
C ALA A 342 -44.46 26.23 20.23
N SER A 343 -45.19 25.50 21.07
CA SER A 343 -46.46 25.95 21.65
C SER A 343 -46.67 25.21 22.97
N GLU A 344 -46.19 25.83 24.06
CA GLU A 344 -46.94 25.78 25.32
C GLU A 344 -48.31 26.44 25.09
N PRO A 345 -49.33 25.98 25.80
CA PRO A 345 -49.93 26.88 26.77
C PRO A 345 -50.21 26.20 28.12
N GLY A 346 -50.07 26.98 29.19
CA GLY A 346 -50.52 26.62 30.53
C GLY A 346 -52.04 26.69 30.73
N GLY A 347 -52.45 26.25 31.92
CA GLY A 347 -53.83 26.20 32.44
C GLY A 347 -54.38 24.77 32.39
N GLU A 348 -54.72 24.09 33.47
CA GLU A 348 -54.99 24.43 34.89
C GLU A 348 -54.44 23.34 35.82
#